data_AF-A0A7W3TI20-F1
#
_entry.id   AF-A0A7W3TI20-F1
#
_cell.length_a   1.000
_cell.length_b   1.000
_cell.length_c   1.000
_cell.angle_alpha   90.00
_cell.angle_beta   90.00
_cell.angle_gamma   90.00
#
_symmetry.space_group_name_H-M   'P 1'
#
loop_
_entity.id
_entity.type
_entity.pdbx_description
1 polymer ?
#
loop_
_entity_poly.entity_id
_entity_poly.type
_entity_poly.pdbx_seq_one_letter_code
_entity_poly.pdbx_strand_id
1 'polypeptide(L)'
;MGAANRRGRTNRSGPVRRPAASGPGTERPPGPGDRPIPIPIRTEPPASVRRPGTTRPSGPRKRSSVPSDVLSPPALTSAIVPRSDLLIPSHVVERRDATGRVAQRGVLGTLDVRGTDSGHVLRHQRIAEEEVERQSRLLSARRDAGDEPSPASDPLLLAAPDLGTFRECIELTSAGAPDAVLPTPDAGEVLLWSCDRRWSAAPPPLGPVLLADGHHRLEAARRMGRARGRAPERLPALVVDHRNHPLTLAATHRVIPGLDPHRAVGT
;
A
#
# COMPACT_ATOMS: atom_id res chain seq x y z
N MET A 1 34.44 -35.08 -63.34
CA MET A 1 35.56 -35.08 -62.36
C MET A 1 35.20 -34.05 -61.29
N GLY A 2 35.13 -34.30 -59.98
CA GLY A 2 35.33 -35.47 -59.16
C GLY A 2 35.06 -35.06 -57.70
N ALA A 3 34.20 -35.83 -57.03
CA ALA A 3 34.15 -36.19 -55.61
C ALA A 3 34.68 -35.24 -54.49
N ALA A 4 33.73 -34.87 -53.62
CA ALA A 4 33.59 -35.35 -52.23
C ALA A 4 34.44 -34.80 -51.05
N ASN A 5 33.68 -34.51 -49.97
CA ASN A 5 33.80 -35.07 -48.61
C ASN A 5 34.32 -34.15 -47.48
N ARG A 6 33.46 -33.86 -46.49
CA ARG A 6 33.71 -34.16 -45.06
C ARG A 6 32.48 -33.86 -44.17
N ARG A 7 31.94 -34.95 -43.59
CA ARG A 7 31.59 -35.21 -42.17
C ARG A 7 31.03 -34.04 -41.35
N GLY A 8 29.87 -34.10 -40.70
CA GLY A 8 29.25 -35.22 -39.97
C GLY A 8 29.17 -34.85 -38.49
N ARG A 9 27.98 -34.51 -37.98
CA ARG A 9 27.71 -34.47 -36.53
C ARG A 9 26.25 -34.83 -36.28
N THR A 10 26.06 -36.05 -35.81
CA THR A 10 24.81 -36.62 -35.33
C THR A 10 24.64 -36.27 -33.85
N ASN A 11 23.56 -35.59 -33.47
CA ASN A 11 23.15 -35.49 -32.08
C ASN A 11 22.04 -36.51 -31.80
N ARG A 12 22.36 -37.42 -30.88
CA ARG A 12 21.50 -38.47 -30.34
C ARG A 12 20.43 -37.83 -29.46
N SER A 13 19.17 -38.06 -29.81
CA SER A 13 18.03 -37.92 -28.91
C SER A 13 18.01 -39.11 -27.95
N GLY A 14 18.34 -38.87 -26.69
CA GLY A 14 18.15 -39.84 -25.60
C GLY A 14 16.75 -39.68 -24.98
N PRO A 15 16.07 -40.79 -24.61
CA PRO A 15 14.76 -40.70 -23.98
C PRO A 15 14.88 -40.31 -22.50
N VAL A 16 14.16 -39.26 -22.10
CA VAL A 16 14.00 -38.88 -20.70
C VAL A 16 13.08 -39.90 -20.00
N ARG A 17 13.67 -40.67 -19.10
CA ARG A 17 12.96 -41.57 -18.17
C ARG A 17 12.09 -40.76 -17.21
N ARG A 18 10.80 -41.10 -17.16
CA ARG A 18 9.89 -40.81 -16.04
C ARG A 18 10.39 -41.50 -14.76
N PRO A 19 10.40 -40.85 -13.58
CA PRO A 19 10.38 -41.55 -12.31
C PRO A 19 8.96 -42.02 -11.98
N ALA A 20 8.91 -43.19 -11.36
CA ALA A 20 7.74 -43.98 -11.04
C ALA A 20 6.93 -43.44 -9.86
N ALA A 21 5.67 -43.85 -9.85
CA ALA A 21 4.71 -43.70 -8.78
C ALA A 21 5.25 -44.24 -7.44
N SER A 22 5.01 -43.48 -6.37
CA SER A 22 4.99 -43.98 -4.99
C SER A 22 3.54 -44.09 -4.55
N GLY A 23 3.19 -45.24 -4.00
CA GLY A 23 1.83 -45.64 -3.64
C GLY A 23 1.22 -44.91 -2.44
N PRO A 24 -0.04 -45.24 -2.10
CA PRO A 24 -0.86 -44.50 -1.15
C PRO A 24 -0.42 -44.76 0.29
N GLY A 25 -0.03 -43.68 0.99
CA GLY A 25 0.08 -43.68 2.44
C GLY A 25 -1.32 -43.70 3.06
N THR A 26 -1.59 -44.72 3.85
CA THR A 26 -2.79 -44.87 4.67
C THR A 26 -2.89 -43.74 5.69
N GLU A 27 -3.89 -42.88 5.52
CA GLU A 27 -4.32 -41.93 6.55
C GLU A 27 -4.84 -42.72 7.77
N ARG A 28 -4.20 -42.47 8.92
CA ARG A 28 -4.65 -42.96 10.21
C ARG A 28 -5.64 -41.93 10.78
N PRO A 29 -6.88 -42.30 11.16
CA PRO A 29 -7.82 -41.34 11.73
C PRO A 29 -7.34 -40.86 13.11
N PRO A 30 -7.52 -39.57 13.46
CA PRO A 30 -7.21 -39.08 14.79
C PRO A 30 -8.14 -39.73 15.83
N GLY A 31 -7.55 -40.29 16.88
CA GLY A 31 -8.28 -40.83 18.02
C GLY A 31 -8.98 -39.73 18.83
N PRO A 32 -10.03 -40.08 19.60
CA PRO A 32 -10.76 -39.12 20.40
C PRO A 32 -9.92 -38.77 21.65
N GLY A 33 -9.11 -37.72 21.56
CA GLY A 33 -8.22 -37.34 22.67
C GLY A 33 -7.77 -35.89 22.69
N ASP A 34 -7.51 -35.27 21.53
CA ASP A 34 -6.99 -33.91 21.47
C ASP A 34 -8.05 -32.91 21.00
N ARG A 35 -8.91 -32.49 21.94
CA ARG A 35 -9.64 -31.23 21.83
C ARG A 35 -8.94 -30.19 22.71
N PRO A 36 -8.54 -29.02 22.18
CA PRO A 36 -8.08 -27.93 23.03
C PRO A 36 -9.23 -27.48 23.94
N ILE A 37 -8.94 -27.41 25.24
CA ILE A 37 -9.85 -26.97 26.29
C ILE A 37 -10.22 -25.49 26.03
N PRO A 38 -11.51 -25.11 25.98
CA PRO A 38 -11.91 -23.71 25.89
C PRO A 38 -11.56 -22.99 27.19
N ILE A 39 -10.82 -21.89 27.08
CA ILE A 39 -10.62 -20.93 28.17
C ILE A 39 -11.98 -20.30 28.48
N PRO A 40 -12.50 -20.36 29.73
CA PRO A 40 -13.76 -19.70 30.05
C PRO A 40 -13.58 -18.18 30.05
N ILE A 41 -14.22 -17.51 29.09
CA ILE A 41 -14.45 -16.07 29.12
C ILE A 41 -15.42 -15.82 30.28
N ARG A 42 -14.93 -15.18 31.36
CA ARG A 42 -15.78 -14.63 32.41
C ARG A 42 -16.73 -13.61 31.79
N THR A 43 -18.00 -13.99 31.71
CA THR A 43 -19.12 -13.07 31.47
C THR A 43 -19.43 -12.39 32.80
N GLU A 44 -19.18 -11.09 32.89
CA GLU A 44 -19.71 -10.31 33.99
C GLU A 44 -21.25 -10.21 33.88
N PRO A 45 -21.99 -10.28 34.99
CA PRO A 45 -23.43 -10.13 34.97
C PRO A 45 -23.82 -8.66 34.70
N PRO A 46 -24.96 -8.39 34.06
CA PRO A 46 -25.41 -7.03 33.81
C PRO A 46 -25.71 -6.33 35.14
N ALA A 47 -24.99 -5.23 35.40
CA ALA A 47 -25.27 -4.34 36.52
C ALA A 47 -26.67 -3.74 36.39
N SER A 48 -27.39 -3.78 37.52
CA SER A 48 -28.78 -3.38 37.69
C SER A 48 -29.09 -1.96 37.24
N VAL A 49 -30.30 -1.82 36.70
CA VAL A 49 -31.03 -0.58 36.41
C VAL A 49 -30.99 0.37 37.61
N ARG A 50 -30.39 1.56 37.43
CA ARG A 50 -30.62 2.73 38.30
C ARG A 50 -31.26 3.86 37.49
N ARG A 51 -32.37 4.37 38.03
CA ARG A 51 -33.20 5.47 37.53
C ARG A 51 -32.44 6.81 37.44
N PRO A 52 -32.93 7.76 36.62
CA PRO A 52 -32.19 8.95 36.20
C PRO A 52 -32.23 10.08 37.24
N GLY A 53 -31.04 10.63 37.54
CA GLY A 53 -30.87 11.89 38.26
C GLY A 53 -30.45 12.99 37.28
N THR A 54 -31.19 14.08 37.29
CA THR A 54 -31.03 15.30 36.49
C THR A 54 -29.74 16.07 36.78
N THR A 55 -28.94 16.40 35.75
CA THR A 55 -28.01 17.56 35.77
C THR A 55 -27.69 18.11 34.36
N ARG A 56 -28.14 19.36 34.14
CA ARG A 56 -27.71 20.50 33.28
C ARG A 56 -27.08 20.29 31.88
N PRO A 57 -27.43 21.17 30.91
CA PRO A 57 -26.90 21.11 29.55
C PRO A 57 -25.46 21.61 29.47
N SER A 58 -24.56 20.76 29.00
CA SER A 58 -23.22 21.15 28.55
C SER A 58 -23.35 21.86 27.19
N GLY A 59 -22.93 23.13 27.13
CA GLY A 59 -22.89 23.92 25.90
C GLY A 59 -21.96 23.33 24.82
N PRO A 60 -22.00 23.89 23.61
CA PRO A 60 -21.34 23.30 22.45
C PRO A 60 -19.82 23.32 22.64
N ARG A 61 -19.23 22.13 22.66
CA ARG A 61 -17.77 21.94 22.59
C ARG A 61 -17.27 22.52 21.27
N LYS A 62 -16.49 23.59 21.33
CA LYS A 62 -15.72 24.11 20.20
C LYS A 62 -14.83 23.00 19.65
N ARG A 63 -15.07 22.58 18.40
CA ARG A 63 -14.11 21.77 17.65
C ARG A 63 -12.85 22.61 17.49
N SER A 64 -11.76 22.17 18.11
CA SER A 64 -10.43 22.72 17.84
C SER A 64 -10.04 22.28 16.44
N SER A 65 -10.29 23.13 15.44
CA SER A 65 -9.71 22.98 14.11
C SER A 65 -8.20 23.26 14.23
N VAL A 66 -7.39 22.22 14.14
CA VAL A 66 -5.97 22.37 13.80
C VAL A 66 -5.91 23.01 12.41
N PRO A 67 -5.15 24.10 12.21
CA PRO A 67 -5.02 24.72 10.89
C PRO A 67 -4.39 23.71 9.92
N SER A 68 -4.93 23.68 8.70
CA SER A 68 -4.53 22.78 7.60
C SER A 68 -3.08 22.95 7.09
N ASP A 69 -2.26 23.75 7.78
CA ASP A 69 -0.93 24.19 7.34
C ASP A 69 0.20 23.17 7.60
N VAL A 70 -0.09 22.02 8.22
CA VAL A 70 0.94 21.02 8.57
C VAL A 70 1.40 20.18 7.37
N LEU A 71 0.72 20.27 6.22
CA LEU A 71 1.07 19.55 4.99
C LEU A 71 1.42 20.48 3.81
N SER A 72 1.71 21.76 4.05
CA SER A 72 2.28 22.57 2.98
C SER A 72 3.64 21.97 2.58
N PRO A 73 3.78 21.44 1.36
CA PRO A 73 5.05 20.88 0.94
C PRO A 73 6.11 21.98 0.95
N PRO A 74 7.38 21.68 1.26
CA PRO A 74 8.47 22.62 0.98
C PRO A 74 8.36 23.03 -0.50
N ALA A 75 8.58 24.32 -0.78
CA ALA A 75 8.42 24.89 -2.11
C ALA A 75 9.07 23.95 -3.16
N LEU A 76 8.22 23.28 -3.95
CA LEU A 76 8.67 22.38 -4.98
C LEU A 76 9.43 23.21 -6.00
N THR A 77 10.72 22.99 -6.13
CA THR A 77 11.49 23.64 -7.18
C THR A 77 10.91 23.20 -8.51
N SER A 78 10.32 24.13 -9.28
CA SER A 78 9.78 23.92 -10.63
C SER A 78 10.81 23.41 -11.66
N ALA A 79 12.02 23.09 -11.23
CA ALA A 79 13.12 22.58 -12.04
C ALA A 79 13.09 21.05 -12.26
N ILE A 80 12.26 20.29 -11.51
CA ILE A 80 12.18 18.84 -11.70
C ILE A 80 11.27 18.53 -12.89
N VAL A 81 11.86 17.99 -13.96
CA VAL A 81 11.15 17.55 -15.16
C VAL A 81 10.38 16.26 -14.85
N PRO A 82 9.04 16.22 -15.03
CA PRO A 82 8.24 15.02 -14.83
C PRO A 82 8.73 13.78 -15.62
N ARG A 83 8.58 12.59 -15.05
CA ARG A 83 9.14 11.34 -15.59
C ARG A 83 8.12 10.22 -15.74
N SER A 84 8.05 9.62 -16.93
CA SER A 84 7.13 8.50 -17.26
C SER A 84 7.60 7.13 -16.76
N ASP A 85 8.87 6.95 -16.40
CA ASP A 85 9.39 5.64 -15.99
C ASP A 85 9.14 5.32 -14.50
N LEU A 86 8.66 6.30 -13.73
CA LEU A 86 8.53 6.20 -12.27
C LEU A 86 7.28 5.43 -11.83
N LEU A 87 6.10 5.74 -12.34
CA LEU A 87 4.85 5.09 -11.94
C LEU A 87 4.19 4.43 -13.14
N ILE A 88 3.91 3.14 -13.04
CA ILE A 88 3.11 2.42 -14.04
C ILE A 88 1.69 2.28 -13.48
N PRO A 89 0.69 2.99 -14.06
CA PRO A 89 -0.72 2.91 -13.65
C PRO A 89 -1.28 1.50 -13.78
N SER A 90 -2.13 1.10 -12.84
CA SER A 90 -2.94 -0.11 -12.95
C SER A 90 -4.42 0.14 -12.73
N HIS A 91 -4.78 1.00 -11.77
CA HIS A 91 -6.18 1.31 -11.47
C HIS A 91 -6.36 2.78 -11.12
N VAL A 92 -7.54 3.33 -11.41
CA VAL A 92 -8.05 4.54 -10.76
C VAL A 92 -8.82 4.12 -9.52
N VAL A 93 -8.60 4.86 -8.43
CA VAL A 93 -9.28 4.65 -7.15
C VAL A 93 -10.01 5.94 -6.76
N GLU A 94 -11.26 5.80 -6.37
CA GLU A 94 -12.05 6.85 -5.77
C GLU A 94 -12.63 6.38 -4.45
N ARG A 95 -12.46 7.17 -3.40
CA ARG A 95 -13.14 6.96 -2.12
C ARG A 95 -14.22 7.99 -1.94
N ARG A 96 -15.44 7.53 -1.71
CA ARG A 96 -16.59 8.33 -1.31
C ARG A 96 -16.86 8.18 0.17
N ASP A 97 -17.26 9.26 0.83
CA ASP A 97 -17.77 9.18 2.20
C ASP A 97 -19.22 8.66 2.23
N ALA A 98 -19.78 8.51 3.43
CA ALA A 98 -21.16 8.04 3.63
C ALA A 98 -22.24 8.94 3.00
N THR A 99 -21.89 10.16 2.57
CA THR A 99 -22.81 11.08 1.86
C THR A 99 -22.66 11.01 0.34
N GLY A 100 -21.74 10.15 -0.15
CA GLY A 100 -21.42 10.02 -1.57
C GLY A 100 -20.43 11.08 -2.09
N ARG A 101 -19.86 11.94 -1.22
CA ARG A 101 -18.88 12.95 -1.65
C ARG A 101 -17.51 12.31 -1.83
N VAL A 102 -16.80 12.72 -2.88
CA VAL A 102 -15.44 12.25 -3.14
C VAL A 102 -14.49 12.80 -2.07
N ALA A 103 -14.03 11.91 -1.19
CA ALA A 103 -13.07 12.19 -0.14
C ALA A 103 -11.61 12.04 -0.62
N GLN A 104 -11.38 11.18 -1.61
CA GLN A 104 -10.07 10.94 -2.21
C GLN A 104 -10.25 10.40 -3.63
N ARG A 105 -9.40 10.83 -4.56
CA ARG A 105 -9.31 10.27 -5.92
C ARG A 105 -7.86 10.20 -6.35
N GLY A 106 -7.47 9.14 -7.05
CA GLY A 106 -6.08 8.94 -7.45
C GLY A 106 -5.85 7.76 -8.36
N VAL A 107 -4.57 7.50 -8.65
CA VAL A 107 -4.11 6.36 -9.45
C VAL A 107 -3.28 5.43 -8.59
N LEU A 108 -3.68 4.17 -8.57
CA LEU A 108 -2.91 3.05 -8.03
C LEU A 108 -2.01 2.48 -9.14
N GLY A 109 -0.79 2.15 -8.79
CA GLY A 109 0.19 1.62 -9.73
C GLY A 109 1.44 1.07 -9.05
N THR A 110 2.46 0.79 -9.85
CA THR A 110 3.76 0.35 -9.35
C THR A 110 4.82 1.44 -9.50
N LEU A 111 5.34 1.90 -8.37
CA LEU A 111 6.32 2.98 -8.26
C LEU A 111 7.74 2.43 -8.20
N ASP A 112 8.62 2.98 -9.02
CA ASP A 112 10.06 2.79 -8.93
C ASP A 112 10.62 3.49 -7.68
N VAL A 113 11.26 2.73 -6.79
CA VAL A 113 11.77 3.24 -5.51
C VAL A 113 12.87 4.32 -5.67
N ARG A 114 13.48 4.42 -6.86
CA ARG A 114 14.46 5.46 -7.22
C ARG A 114 13.84 6.85 -7.44
N GLY A 115 12.51 6.97 -7.38
CA GLY A 115 11.83 8.27 -7.38
C GLY A 115 12.37 9.22 -6.30
N THR A 116 12.86 8.69 -5.18
CA THR A 116 13.51 9.49 -4.13
C THR A 116 14.91 10.00 -4.50
N ASP A 117 15.68 9.24 -5.28
CA ASP A 117 17.03 9.63 -5.73
C ASP A 117 17.00 10.79 -6.71
N SER A 118 15.90 10.86 -7.48
CA SER A 118 15.66 11.89 -8.50
C SER A 118 14.82 13.07 -8.00
N GLY A 119 14.50 13.12 -6.70
CA GLY A 119 13.70 14.20 -6.10
C GLY A 119 12.20 14.21 -6.45
N HIS A 120 11.71 13.19 -7.16
CA HIS A 120 10.29 13.08 -7.54
C HIS A 120 9.42 12.57 -6.40
N VAL A 121 9.98 11.79 -5.47
CA VAL A 121 9.29 11.32 -4.27
C VAL A 121 9.94 12.00 -3.06
N LEU A 122 9.20 12.93 -2.46
CA LEU A 122 9.67 13.74 -1.36
C LEU A 122 9.30 13.12 -0.02
N ARG A 123 10.25 13.11 0.91
CA ARG A 123 10.07 12.55 2.24
C ARG A 123 9.98 13.68 3.26
N HIS A 124 9.11 13.52 4.26
CA HIS A 124 8.94 14.48 5.35
C HIS A 124 9.15 13.86 6.74
N GLN A 125 9.36 12.55 6.82
CA GLN A 125 9.61 11.84 8.09
C GLN A 125 11.00 11.25 8.12
N ARG A 126 11.56 11.17 9.34
CA ARG A 126 12.74 10.35 9.63
C ARG A 126 12.32 8.88 9.70
N ILE A 127 13.24 8.01 9.32
CA ILE A 127 13.07 6.57 9.39
C ILE A 127 13.57 6.04 10.75
N ALA A 128 12.93 5.01 11.27
CA ALA A 128 13.44 4.19 12.36
C ALA A 128 14.07 2.91 11.81
N GLU A 129 15.31 2.62 12.19
CA GLU A 129 16.08 1.49 11.64
C GLU A 129 15.44 0.13 11.92
N GLU A 130 14.93 -0.08 13.13
CA GLU A 130 14.20 -1.31 13.51
C GLU A 130 12.97 -1.54 12.63
N GLU A 131 12.26 -0.47 12.29
CA GLU A 131 11.08 -0.55 11.44
C GLU A 131 11.47 -0.83 9.99
N VAL A 132 12.56 -0.23 9.49
CA VAL A 132 13.10 -0.56 8.17
C VAL A 132 13.48 -2.04 8.10
N GLU A 133 14.15 -2.57 9.12
CA GLU A 133 14.53 -3.98 9.17
C GLU A 133 13.30 -4.90 9.18
N ARG A 134 12.29 -4.58 9.99
CA ARG A 134 11.00 -5.30 10.00
C ARG A 134 10.37 -5.31 8.61
N GLN A 135 10.30 -4.16 7.94
CA GLN A 135 9.75 -4.07 6.59
C GLN A 135 10.59 -4.86 5.58
N SER A 136 11.92 -4.87 5.70
CA SER A 136 12.78 -5.69 4.84
C SER A 136 12.50 -7.19 4.97
N ARG A 137 12.23 -7.67 6.19
CA ARG A 137 11.82 -9.07 6.41
C ARG A 137 10.47 -9.37 5.78
N LEU A 138 9.47 -8.49 5.94
CA LEU A 138 8.13 -8.66 5.35
C LEU A 138 8.18 -8.68 3.81
N LEU A 139 8.91 -7.75 3.21
CA LEU A 139 9.08 -7.70 1.76
C LEU A 139 9.82 -8.92 1.22
N SER A 140 10.82 -9.42 1.95
CA SER A 140 11.54 -10.65 1.58
C SER A 140 10.63 -11.86 1.66
N ALA A 141 9.86 -12.02 2.74
CA ALA A 141 8.94 -13.14 2.93
C ALA A 141 7.86 -13.20 1.84
N ARG A 142 7.24 -12.06 1.49
CA ARG A 142 6.25 -12.00 0.38
C ARG A 142 6.88 -12.43 -0.95
N ARG A 143 8.08 -11.94 -1.23
CA ARG A 143 8.81 -12.32 -2.44
C ARG A 143 9.12 -13.81 -2.48
N ASP A 144 9.56 -14.38 -1.37
CA ASP A 144 9.92 -15.80 -1.29
C ASP A 144 8.67 -16.71 -1.40
N ALA A 145 7.50 -16.20 -0.98
CA ALA A 145 6.21 -16.83 -1.21
C ALA A 145 5.73 -16.75 -2.69
N GLY A 146 6.41 -15.98 -3.54
CA GLY A 146 5.99 -15.74 -4.92
C GLY A 146 4.78 -14.81 -5.03
N ASP A 147 4.47 -14.05 -3.98
CA ASP A 147 3.39 -13.06 -4.01
C ASP A 147 3.76 -11.93 -4.97
N GLU A 148 3.06 -11.86 -6.09
CA GLU A 148 3.12 -10.68 -6.95
C GLU A 148 2.55 -9.47 -6.18
N PRO A 149 3.08 -8.25 -6.39
CA PRO A 149 2.56 -7.04 -5.75
C PRO A 149 1.09 -6.83 -6.12
N SER A 150 0.19 -7.25 -5.24
CA SER A 150 -1.24 -7.08 -5.44
C SER A 150 -1.63 -5.62 -5.18
N PRO A 151 -2.57 -5.05 -5.97
CA PRO A 151 -3.18 -3.76 -5.64
C PRO A 151 -3.88 -3.76 -4.26
N ALA A 152 -4.20 -4.93 -3.70
CA ALA A 152 -4.73 -5.09 -2.35
C ALA A 152 -3.65 -5.08 -1.24
N SER A 153 -2.37 -5.07 -1.59
CA SER A 153 -1.28 -4.92 -0.61
C SER A 153 -1.12 -3.45 -0.23
N ASP A 154 -0.76 -3.18 1.04
CA ASP A 154 -0.59 -1.80 1.53
C ASP A 154 0.25 -0.98 0.54
N PRO A 155 -0.33 0.01 -0.17
CA PRO A 155 0.40 0.84 -1.11
C PRO A 155 1.13 1.96 -0.36
N LEU A 156 2.19 2.49 -0.96
CA LEU A 156 2.71 3.80 -0.55
C LEU A 156 1.65 4.87 -0.84
N LEU A 157 1.41 5.78 0.09
CA LEU A 157 0.50 6.90 -0.13
C LEU A 157 1.29 8.13 -0.57
N LEU A 158 1.01 8.62 -1.77
CA LEU A 158 1.70 9.75 -2.40
C LEU A 158 0.69 10.87 -2.65
N ALA A 159 0.94 12.06 -2.12
CA ALA A 159 0.15 13.25 -2.35
C ALA A 159 0.73 14.04 -3.53
N ALA A 160 -0.02 14.11 -4.64
CA ALA A 160 0.33 14.95 -5.78
C ALA A 160 -0.33 16.33 -5.63
N PRO A 161 0.44 17.42 -5.48
CA PRO A 161 -0.11 18.77 -5.50
C PRO A 161 -0.53 19.20 -6.92
N ASP A 162 0.00 18.53 -7.93
CA ASP A 162 -0.49 18.56 -9.30
C ASP A 162 -0.32 17.17 -9.91
N LEU A 163 -1.41 16.64 -10.46
CA LEU A 163 -1.41 15.35 -11.15
C LEU A 163 -0.86 15.46 -12.58
N GLY A 164 -0.82 16.66 -13.17
CA GLY A 164 -0.44 16.83 -14.56
C GLY A 164 -1.25 15.92 -15.48
N THR A 165 -0.56 15.16 -16.32
CA THR A 165 -1.16 14.23 -17.30
C THR A 165 -1.86 13.02 -16.67
N PHE A 166 -1.62 12.70 -15.39
CA PHE A 166 -2.41 11.68 -14.68
C PHE A 166 -3.88 12.08 -14.54
N ARG A 167 -4.22 13.37 -14.62
CA ARG A 167 -5.62 13.82 -14.60
C ARG A 167 -6.39 13.23 -15.78
N GLU A 168 -5.82 13.22 -16.98
CA GLU A 168 -6.47 12.64 -18.16
C GLU A 168 -6.67 11.12 -18.00
N CYS A 169 -5.67 10.42 -17.44
CA CYS A 169 -5.79 9.01 -17.11
C CYS A 169 -6.97 8.75 -16.17
N ILE A 170 -7.10 9.54 -15.11
CA ILE A 170 -8.22 9.44 -14.17
C ILE A 170 -9.55 9.68 -14.87
N GLU A 171 -9.73 10.83 -15.52
CA GLU A 171 -11.01 11.23 -16.09
C GLU A 171 -11.50 10.25 -17.17
N LEU A 172 -10.60 9.79 -18.06
CA LEU A 172 -10.97 8.85 -19.10
C LEU A 172 -11.26 7.45 -18.54
N THR A 173 -10.52 6.99 -17.53
CA THR A 173 -10.74 5.68 -16.93
C THR A 173 -11.97 5.65 -16.02
N SER A 174 -12.29 6.73 -15.31
CA SER A 174 -13.45 6.82 -14.41
C SER A 174 -14.74 7.31 -15.09
N ALA A 175 -14.76 7.51 -16.41
CA ALA A 175 -15.96 7.93 -17.14
C ALA A 175 -17.05 6.83 -17.20
N GLY A 176 -16.65 5.56 -17.07
CA GLY A 176 -17.55 4.40 -17.09
C GLY A 176 -17.96 3.91 -15.70
N ALA A 177 -18.69 2.79 -15.67
CA ALA A 177 -19.01 2.09 -14.42
C ALA A 177 -17.72 1.52 -13.77
N PRO A 178 -17.61 1.52 -12.44
CA PRO A 178 -16.48 0.91 -11.75
C PRO A 178 -16.49 -0.61 -11.92
N ASP A 179 -15.29 -1.19 -11.99
CA ASP A 179 -15.10 -2.66 -12.01
C ASP A 179 -15.39 -3.28 -10.64
N ALA A 180 -15.14 -2.51 -9.58
CA ALA A 180 -15.44 -2.92 -8.22
C ALA A 180 -15.91 -1.74 -7.37
N VAL A 181 -16.86 -2.03 -6.49
CA VAL A 181 -17.32 -1.13 -5.43
C VAL A 181 -17.18 -1.88 -4.11
N LEU A 182 -16.39 -1.33 -3.19
CA LEU A 182 -16.06 -1.94 -1.92
C LEU A 182 -16.52 -1.04 -0.78
N PRO A 183 -17.26 -1.56 0.21
CA PRO A 183 -17.64 -0.76 1.37
C PRO A 183 -16.41 -0.40 2.20
N THR A 184 -16.43 0.79 2.80
CA THR A 184 -15.44 1.21 3.80
C THR A 184 -16.00 1.06 5.21
N PRO A 185 -15.14 0.92 6.24
CA PRO A 185 -15.59 0.84 7.63
C PRO A 185 -16.41 2.03 8.12
N ASP A 186 -16.26 3.21 7.49
CA ASP A 186 -16.99 4.43 7.82
C ASP A 186 -18.26 4.63 6.98
N ALA A 187 -18.82 3.54 6.44
CA ALA A 187 -20.05 3.53 5.63
C ALA A 187 -19.97 4.32 4.31
N GLY A 188 -18.76 4.69 3.88
CA GLY A 188 -18.50 5.14 2.51
C GLY A 188 -18.14 3.98 1.59
N GLU A 189 -17.61 4.30 0.41
CA GLU A 189 -17.26 3.31 -0.62
C GLU A 189 -15.90 3.60 -1.24
N VAL A 190 -15.21 2.56 -1.69
CA VAL A 190 -14.07 2.64 -2.60
C VAL A 190 -14.51 2.07 -3.95
N LEU A 191 -14.40 2.89 -4.97
CA LEU A 191 -14.65 2.52 -6.36
C LEU A 191 -13.31 2.31 -7.05
N LEU A 192 -13.19 1.23 -7.82
CA LEU A 192 -12.00 0.92 -8.60
C LEU A 192 -12.36 0.76 -10.08
N TRP A 193 -11.50 1.30 -10.93
CA TRP A 193 -11.53 1.11 -12.38
C TRP A 193 -10.15 0.66 -12.84
N SER A 194 -10.08 -0.37 -13.66
CA SER A 194 -8.86 -0.85 -14.28
C SER A 194 -8.44 0.14 -15.36
N CYS A 195 -7.17 0.53 -15.34
CA CYS A 195 -6.62 1.37 -16.39
C CYS A 195 -6.54 0.60 -17.71
N ASP A 196 -6.85 1.27 -18.83
CA ASP A 196 -6.54 0.76 -20.15
C ASP A 196 -5.03 0.48 -20.28
N ARG A 197 -4.68 -0.61 -20.96
CA ARG A 197 -3.29 -1.04 -21.15
C ARG A 197 -2.40 0.05 -21.77
N ARG A 198 -2.95 0.98 -22.54
CA ARG A 198 -2.22 2.14 -23.09
C ARG A 198 -1.52 2.96 -22.00
N TRP A 199 -2.12 3.07 -20.82
CA TRP A 199 -1.54 3.80 -19.70
C TRP A 199 -0.36 3.05 -19.07
N SER A 200 -0.32 1.72 -19.18
CA SER A 200 0.85 0.94 -18.78
C SER A 200 1.95 0.89 -19.86
N ALA A 201 1.56 0.95 -21.14
CA ALA A 201 2.48 0.94 -22.28
C ALA A 201 3.19 2.28 -22.47
N ALA A 202 2.49 3.39 -22.21
CA ALA A 202 3.02 4.75 -22.22
C ALA A 202 2.56 5.51 -20.96
N PRO A 203 3.22 5.28 -19.81
CA PRO A 203 2.79 5.89 -18.56
C PRO A 203 2.83 7.42 -18.58
N PRO A 204 1.80 8.10 -18.03
CA PRO A 204 1.84 9.54 -17.85
C PRO A 204 3.07 9.93 -16.99
N PRO A 205 3.77 11.02 -17.33
CA PRO A 205 4.90 11.47 -16.54
C PRO A 205 4.48 11.92 -15.14
N LEU A 206 5.13 11.36 -14.13
CA LEU A 206 4.94 11.73 -12.73
C LEU A 206 5.81 12.94 -12.39
N GLY A 207 5.21 14.01 -11.88
CA GLY A 207 5.92 15.15 -11.30
C GLY A 207 6.33 14.90 -9.83
N PRO A 208 6.84 15.92 -9.12
CA PRO A 208 7.14 15.80 -7.69
C PRO A 208 5.89 15.51 -6.86
N VAL A 209 5.97 14.49 -5.99
CA VAL A 209 4.91 14.07 -5.07
C VAL A 209 5.47 13.93 -3.65
N LEU A 210 4.62 14.20 -2.65
CA LEU A 210 4.95 14.02 -1.24
C LEU A 210 4.60 12.60 -0.80
N LEU A 211 5.55 11.86 -0.23
CA LEU A 211 5.28 10.60 0.46
C LEU A 211 4.55 10.88 1.77
N ALA A 212 3.25 10.64 1.79
CA ALA A 212 2.37 10.83 2.94
C ALA A 212 2.43 9.64 3.90
N ASP A 213 2.50 8.41 3.38
CA ASP A 213 2.67 7.20 4.18
C ASP A 213 3.56 6.16 3.48
N GLY A 214 4.30 5.39 4.27
CA GLY A 214 5.14 4.28 3.78
C GLY A 214 6.64 4.56 3.74
N HIS A 215 7.17 5.52 4.50
CA HIS A 215 8.59 5.88 4.53
C HIS A 215 9.51 4.69 4.82
N HIS A 216 9.17 3.86 5.80
CA HIS A 216 9.95 2.67 6.15
C HIS A 216 9.88 1.58 5.07
N ARG A 217 8.70 1.39 4.46
CA ARG A 217 8.49 0.44 3.36
C ARG A 217 9.34 0.82 2.15
N LEU A 218 9.32 2.10 1.79
CA LEU A 218 10.13 2.65 0.71
C LEU A 218 11.62 2.50 0.99
N GLU A 219 12.09 2.87 2.18
CA GLU A 219 13.52 2.75 2.51
C GLU A 219 13.98 1.29 2.56
N ALA A 220 13.18 0.38 3.11
CA ALA A 220 13.45 -1.05 3.12
C ALA A 220 13.66 -1.58 1.69
N ALA A 221 12.73 -1.29 0.78
CA ALA A 221 12.84 -1.68 -0.62
C ALA A 221 14.05 -1.05 -1.32
N ARG A 222 14.38 0.22 -1.02
CA ARG A 222 15.59 0.87 -1.56
C ARG A 222 16.87 0.20 -1.11
N ARG A 223 16.97 -0.20 0.15
CA ARG A 223 18.15 -0.90 0.69
C ARG A 223 18.29 -2.29 0.11
N MET A 224 17.16 -3.00 0.01
CA MET A 224 17.10 -4.32 -0.60
C MET A 224 17.52 -4.26 -2.08
N GLY A 225 16.98 -3.34 -2.87
CA GLY A 225 17.35 -3.15 -4.27
C GLY A 225 18.85 -2.87 -4.45
N ARG A 226 19.42 -1.97 -3.64
CA ARG A 226 20.86 -1.67 -3.64
C ARG A 226 21.74 -2.88 -3.32
N ALA A 227 21.37 -3.66 -2.30
CA ALA A 227 22.13 -4.84 -1.88
C ALA A 227 22.18 -5.94 -2.97
N ARG A 228 21.23 -5.94 -3.90
CA ARG A 228 21.07 -7.00 -4.90
C ARG A 228 21.66 -6.66 -6.27
N GLY A 229 22.02 -5.40 -6.52
CA GLY A 229 22.60 -4.96 -7.80
C GLY A 229 21.72 -5.18 -9.04
N ARG A 230 20.39 -5.33 -8.87
CA ARG A 230 19.42 -5.59 -9.95
C ARG A 230 18.55 -4.37 -10.27
N ALA A 231 17.78 -4.49 -11.36
CA ALA A 231 16.76 -3.55 -11.85
C ALA A 231 15.94 -2.90 -10.71
N PRO A 232 15.37 -1.70 -10.91
CA PRO A 232 14.63 -0.99 -9.89
C PRO A 232 13.61 -1.88 -9.18
N GLU A 233 13.68 -1.88 -7.85
CA GLU A 233 12.62 -2.43 -7.02
C GLU A 233 11.38 -1.55 -7.21
N ARG A 234 10.22 -2.17 -7.45
CA ARG A 234 8.94 -1.46 -7.59
C ARG A 234 8.03 -1.81 -6.42
N LEU A 235 7.33 -0.81 -5.91
CA LEU A 235 6.35 -0.97 -4.84
C LEU A 235 4.97 -0.51 -5.30
N PRO A 236 3.87 -1.14 -4.84
CA PRO A 236 2.53 -0.59 -4.98
C PRO A 236 2.47 0.83 -4.40
N ALA A 237 1.87 1.76 -5.12
CA ALA A 237 1.71 3.14 -4.70
C ALA A 237 0.40 3.72 -5.21
N LEU A 238 -0.25 4.50 -4.35
CA LEU A 238 -1.44 5.28 -4.65
C LEU A 238 -1.06 6.77 -4.69
N VAL A 239 -1.12 7.37 -5.88
CA VAL A 239 -0.94 8.81 -6.08
C VAL A 239 -2.30 9.49 -6.06
N VAL A 240 -2.54 10.33 -5.06
CA VAL A 240 -3.83 11.02 -4.87
C VAL A 240 -3.78 12.46 -5.34
N ASP A 241 -4.91 12.94 -5.87
CA ASP A 241 -5.16 14.34 -6.19
C ASP A 241 -5.29 15.16 -4.90
N HIS A 242 -4.16 15.56 -4.33
CA HIS A 242 -4.17 16.31 -3.08
C HIS A 242 -4.71 17.73 -3.25
N ARG A 243 -4.69 18.27 -4.48
CA ARG A 243 -5.18 19.62 -4.76
C ARG A 243 -6.71 19.69 -4.66
N ASN A 244 -7.41 18.73 -5.26
CA ASN A 244 -8.88 18.72 -5.28
C ASN A 244 -9.49 17.90 -4.14
N HIS A 245 -8.77 16.89 -3.65
CA HIS A 245 -9.19 16.01 -2.57
C HIS A 245 -8.07 15.92 -1.51
N PRO A 246 -7.86 16.98 -0.71
CA PRO A 246 -6.74 17.06 0.20
C PRO A 246 -6.80 15.96 1.26
N LEU A 247 -5.62 15.38 1.54
CA LEU A 247 -5.44 14.46 2.64
C LEU A 247 -5.64 15.22 3.96
N THR A 248 -6.40 14.61 4.86
CA THR A 248 -6.59 15.14 6.22
C THR A 248 -5.71 14.38 7.19
N LEU A 249 -5.14 15.10 8.16
CA LEU A 249 -4.39 14.49 9.25
C LEU A 249 -5.33 14.20 10.41
N ALA A 250 -5.35 12.95 10.85
CA ALA A 250 -5.96 12.57 12.11
C ALA A 250 -4.88 12.46 13.19
N ALA A 251 -5.22 12.83 14.42
CA ALA A 251 -4.30 12.74 15.54
C ALA A 251 -4.05 11.29 15.94
N THR A 252 -2.78 10.87 15.91
CA THR A 252 -2.34 9.60 16.50
C THR A 252 -2.16 9.79 18.01
N HIS A 253 -3.07 9.23 18.80
CA HIS A 253 -2.96 9.27 20.25
C HIS A 253 -2.15 8.07 20.74
N ARG A 254 -1.01 8.33 21.40
CA ARG A 254 -0.23 7.29 22.08
C ARG A 254 -0.64 7.27 23.54
N VAL A 255 -1.12 6.12 24.00
CA VAL A 255 -1.38 5.88 25.43
C VAL A 255 -0.12 5.24 26.01
N ILE A 256 0.45 5.87 27.04
CA ILE A 256 1.58 5.32 27.79
C ILE A 256 1.03 4.86 29.14
N PRO A 257 0.86 3.54 29.36
CA PRO A 257 0.34 3.03 30.62
C PRO A 257 1.24 3.46 31.79
N GLY A 258 0.64 4.00 32.85
CA GLY A 258 1.36 4.39 34.07
C GLY A 258 2.10 5.72 34.02
N LEU A 259 2.05 6.46 32.90
CA LEU A 259 2.60 7.82 32.84
C LEU A 259 1.64 8.79 33.54
N ASP A 260 2.07 9.39 34.65
CA ASP A 260 1.38 10.50 35.29
C ASP A 260 1.52 11.78 34.43
N PRO A 261 0.43 12.30 33.84
CA PRO A 261 0.50 13.48 32.98
C PRO A 261 1.07 14.70 33.72
N HIS A 262 0.76 14.89 35.01
CA HIS A 262 1.22 16.05 35.77
C HIS A 262 2.73 16.03 36.02
N ARG A 263 3.32 14.84 36.14
CA ARG A 263 4.79 14.68 36.14
C ARG A 263 5.40 14.82 34.75
N ALA A 264 4.67 14.48 33.69
CA ALA A 264 5.17 14.51 32.32
C ALA A 264 5.21 15.92 31.71
N VAL A 265 4.28 16.82 32.08
CA VAL A 265 4.29 18.24 31.65
C VAL A 265 4.97 19.19 32.65
N GLY A 266 5.41 18.68 33.80
CA GLY A 266 6.20 19.44 34.78
C GLY A 266 7.68 19.44 34.42
N THR A 267 8.08 20.27 33.46
CA THR A 267 9.47 20.67 33.22
C THR A 267 9.60 22.17 33.31
#